data_AF-A0A959RZD4-F1
#
_entry.id   AF-A0A959RZD4-F1
#
_cell.length_a   1.000
_cell.length_b   1.000
_cell.length_c   1.000
_cell.angle_alpha   90.00
_cell.angle_beta   90.00
_cell.angle_gamma   90.00
#
_symmetry.space_group_name_H-M   'P 1'
#
loop_
_entity.id
_entity.type
_entity.pdbx_description
1 polymer ?
#
loop_
_entity_poly.entity_id
_entity_poly.type
_entity_poly.pdbx_seq_one_letter_code
_entity_poly.pdbx_strand_id
1 'polypeptide(L)'
;MINEFHGFINSKLIEIAVDSNDPVKKFYEHVLERFEVNLSAIESLLEIYKNNPKIKLSLGLILRAVNSDFLSVLYLATFPDKEKVGALNELNILQKDYVKSILDFGKEELALNEKYFSNRVESIEKSKFHIEDLHNDYPELFKKVDNRYALKTNSELRKSSPDYLFPELEDKKLPNGFISEAYRYKRLKLLGSDRYAAQAYLAFKYYSQFQHISPSSSRILEYNNKILDNKFLLMSIEVLIIGVNLILKVITGDGSKREIDIFINRIIKLVN
;
A
#
# COMPACT_ATOMS: atom_id res chain seq x y z
N MET A 1 26.88 1.80 0.06
CA MET A 1 25.75 1.53 0.98
C MET A 1 24.48 2.31 0.69
N ILE A 2 24.30 3.62 0.98
CA ILE A 2 23.16 4.38 0.39
C ILE A 2 23.21 4.29 -1.15
N ASN A 3 24.42 4.30 -1.71
CA ASN A 3 24.68 4.12 -3.14
C ASN A 3 24.32 2.73 -3.70
N GLU A 4 24.21 1.67 -2.89
CA GLU A 4 23.86 0.31 -3.38
C GLU A 4 22.35 0.12 -3.43
N PHE A 5 21.63 0.64 -2.42
CA PHE A 5 20.17 0.72 -2.45
C PHE A 5 19.70 1.67 -3.55
N HIS A 6 20.32 2.85 -3.67
CA HIS A 6 20.12 3.72 -4.83
C HIS A 6 20.56 3.05 -6.13
N GLY A 7 21.60 2.22 -6.16
CA GLY A 7 22.01 1.48 -7.35
C GLY A 7 20.94 0.50 -7.84
N PHE A 8 20.43 -0.35 -6.93
CA PHE A 8 19.33 -1.28 -7.20
C PHE A 8 18.09 -0.53 -7.70
N ILE A 9 17.67 0.48 -6.93
CA ILE A 9 16.49 1.29 -7.25
C ILE A 9 16.65 2.07 -8.55
N ASN A 10 17.80 2.71 -8.78
CA ASN A 10 18.04 3.47 -10.00
C ASN A 10 18.05 2.54 -11.22
N SER A 11 18.62 1.36 -11.13
CA SER A 11 18.62 0.42 -12.26
C SER A 11 17.25 -0.17 -12.57
N LYS A 12 16.33 -0.24 -11.59
CA LYS A 12 15.04 -0.93 -11.71
C LYS A 12 13.84 -0.01 -11.88
N LEU A 13 13.87 1.17 -11.25
CA LEU A 13 12.79 2.15 -11.30
C LEU A 13 12.93 3.17 -12.43
N ILE A 14 14.14 3.46 -12.88
CA ILE A 14 14.36 4.35 -14.04
C ILE A 14 13.79 3.70 -15.33
N GLU A 15 13.72 2.36 -15.38
CA GLU A 15 13.06 1.65 -16.48
C GLU A 15 11.52 1.76 -16.45
N ILE A 16 10.92 2.15 -15.31
CA ILE A 16 9.46 2.27 -15.14
C ILE A 16 8.94 3.65 -15.59
N ALA A 17 9.77 4.69 -15.57
CA ALA A 17 9.36 6.03 -15.98
C ALA A 17 9.33 6.17 -17.51
N VAL A 18 8.25 6.79 -18.04
CA VAL A 18 8.12 7.61 -19.28
C VAL A 18 6.71 7.39 -19.89
N ASP A 19 6.07 8.53 -20.22
CA ASP A 19 4.67 8.81 -20.62
C ASP A 19 3.70 9.17 -19.46
N SER A 20 2.98 10.29 -19.58
CA SER A 20 2.04 10.83 -18.58
C SER A 20 0.74 10.03 -18.48
N ASN A 21 0.44 9.19 -19.48
CA ASN A 21 -0.72 8.31 -19.47
C ASN A 21 -0.44 6.90 -18.93
N ASP A 22 0.78 6.61 -18.47
CA ASP A 22 1.15 5.30 -17.92
C ASP A 22 0.40 5.02 -16.59
N PRO A 23 -0.41 3.93 -16.50
CA PRO A 23 -1.12 3.56 -15.28
C PRO A 23 -0.21 3.34 -14.08
N VAL A 24 1.03 2.88 -14.30
CA VAL A 24 2.02 2.68 -13.24
C VAL A 24 2.50 4.02 -12.70
N LYS A 25 2.72 5.01 -13.58
CA LYS A 25 3.06 6.37 -13.16
C LYS A 25 1.92 6.99 -12.35
N LYS A 26 0.68 6.86 -12.82
CA LYS A 26 -0.51 7.33 -12.08
C LYS A 26 -0.59 6.70 -10.71
N PHE A 27 -0.35 5.39 -10.58
CA PHE A 27 -0.30 4.75 -9.25
C PHE A 27 0.73 5.42 -8.33
N TYR A 28 1.94 5.67 -8.82
CA TYR A 28 2.97 6.36 -8.02
C TYR A 28 2.55 7.78 -7.61
N GLU A 29 1.91 8.54 -8.49
CA GLU A 29 1.36 9.86 -8.18
C GLU A 29 0.30 9.77 -7.05
N HIS A 30 -0.63 8.83 -7.12
CA HIS A 30 -1.64 8.65 -6.07
C HIS A 30 -1.03 8.19 -4.73
N VAL A 31 0.00 7.34 -4.77
CA VAL A 31 0.71 6.95 -3.53
C VAL A 31 1.47 8.14 -2.94
N LEU A 32 2.05 9.01 -3.78
CA LEU A 32 2.71 10.23 -3.33
C LEU A 32 1.73 11.16 -2.60
N GLU A 33 0.58 11.44 -3.22
CA GLU A 33 -0.48 12.25 -2.60
C GLU A 33 -0.92 11.65 -1.25
N ARG A 34 -1.08 10.32 -1.18
CA ARG A 34 -1.40 9.63 0.07
C ARG A 34 -0.29 9.76 1.11
N PHE A 35 0.98 9.70 0.71
CA PHE A 35 2.10 9.97 1.62
C PHE A 35 2.07 11.39 2.13
N GLU A 36 1.85 12.39 1.27
CA GLU A 36 1.77 13.80 1.67
C GLU A 36 0.64 14.05 2.68
N VAL A 37 -0.57 13.55 2.39
CA VAL A 37 -1.72 13.65 3.29
C VAL A 37 -1.44 12.97 4.63
N ASN A 38 -0.90 11.75 4.60
CA ASN A 38 -0.58 11.03 5.83
C ASN A 38 0.55 11.70 6.62
N LEU A 39 1.55 12.29 5.96
CA LEU A 39 2.63 13.02 6.61
C LEU A 39 2.10 14.27 7.33
N SER A 40 1.20 15.02 6.69
CA SER A 40 0.50 16.16 7.32
C SER A 40 -0.33 15.73 8.52
N ALA A 41 -1.03 14.60 8.42
CA ALA A 41 -1.81 14.03 9.52
C ALA A 41 -0.90 13.56 10.67
N ILE A 42 0.21 12.88 10.37
CA ILE A 42 1.21 12.43 11.36
C ILE A 42 1.78 13.64 12.10
N GLU A 43 2.18 14.68 11.38
CA GLU A 43 2.69 15.92 11.97
C GLU A 43 1.70 16.53 12.96
N SER A 44 0.45 16.70 12.53
CA SER A 44 -0.63 17.24 13.37
C SER A 44 -0.90 16.37 14.61
N LEU A 45 -0.90 15.04 14.46
CA LEU A 45 -1.13 14.12 15.56
C LEU A 45 0.06 14.04 16.52
N LEU A 46 1.29 14.25 16.05
CA LEU A 46 2.49 14.28 16.90
C LEU A 46 2.47 15.45 17.88
N GLU A 47 2.01 16.62 17.44
CA GLU A 47 1.82 17.78 18.32
C GLU A 47 0.83 17.47 19.44
N ILE A 48 -0.26 16.79 19.12
CA ILE A 48 -1.27 16.37 20.11
C ILE A 48 -0.71 15.26 21.00
N TYR A 49 0.03 14.31 20.44
CA TYR A 49 0.59 13.16 21.13
C TYR A 49 1.49 13.56 22.30
N LYS A 50 2.25 14.66 22.17
CA LYS A 50 3.05 15.23 23.27
C LYS A 50 2.25 15.46 24.55
N ASN A 51 1.01 15.90 24.41
CA ASN A 51 0.12 16.24 25.52
C ASN A 51 -0.93 15.16 25.81
N ASN A 52 -1.23 14.29 24.84
CA ASN A 52 -2.23 13.24 24.96
C ASN A 52 -1.76 11.91 24.33
N PRO A 53 -1.12 11.02 25.11
CA PRO A 53 -0.63 9.74 24.62
C PRO A 53 -1.73 8.80 24.09
N LYS A 54 -3.01 9.04 24.38
CA LYS A 54 -4.13 8.21 23.88
C LYS A 54 -4.27 8.28 22.35
N ILE A 55 -3.73 9.32 21.72
CA ILE A 55 -3.68 9.47 20.25
C ILE A 55 -2.74 8.45 19.58
N LYS A 56 -1.93 7.70 20.35
CA LYS A 56 -1.06 6.62 19.86
C LYS A 56 -1.78 5.65 18.93
N LEU A 57 -3.04 5.31 19.22
CA LEU A 57 -3.83 4.41 18.39
C LEU A 57 -4.03 4.99 16.98
N SER A 58 -4.58 6.20 16.89
CA SER A 58 -4.82 6.89 15.62
C SER A 58 -3.53 7.09 14.83
N LEU A 59 -2.47 7.54 15.50
CA LEU A 59 -1.15 7.70 14.89
C LEU A 59 -0.62 6.37 14.34
N GLY A 60 -0.73 5.29 15.10
CA GLY A 60 -0.27 3.98 14.68
C GLY A 60 -1.08 3.38 13.52
N LEU A 61 -2.39 3.63 13.45
CA LEU A 61 -3.21 3.20 12.31
C LEU A 61 -2.77 3.87 11.00
N ILE A 62 -2.44 5.17 11.04
CA ILE A 62 -1.91 5.91 9.89
C ILE A 62 -0.53 5.37 9.51
N LEU A 63 0.38 5.22 10.48
CA LEU A 63 1.72 4.69 10.25
C LEU A 63 1.67 3.26 9.70
N ARG A 64 0.72 2.43 10.13
CA ARG A 64 0.50 1.08 9.57
C ARG A 64 0.16 1.16 8.09
N ALA A 65 -0.80 1.99 7.71
CA ALA A 65 -1.27 2.12 6.33
C ALA A 65 -0.12 2.54 5.41
N VAL A 66 0.59 3.59 5.81
CA VAL A 66 1.76 4.10 5.12
C VAL A 66 2.86 3.06 4.92
N ASN A 67 3.20 2.29 5.98
CA ASN A 67 4.22 1.26 5.85
C ASN A 67 3.79 0.14 4.87
N SER A 68 2.49 -0.17 4.80
CA SER A 68 1.96 -1.11 3.79
C SER A 68 2.04 -0.54 2.38
N ASP A 69 1.70 0.73 2.19
CA ASP A 69 1.82 1.42 0.89
C ASP A 69 3.27 1.45 0.41
N PHE A 70 4.23 1.74 1.30
CA PHE A 70 5.66 1.69 0.96
C PHE A 70 6.12 0.28 0.59
N LEU A 71 5.66 -0.75 1.29
CA LEU A 71 5.94 -2.14 0.90
C LEU A 71 5.36 -2.47 -0.48
N SER A 72 4.20 -1.93 -0.85
CA SER A 72 3.63 -2.09 -2.19
C SER A 72 4.46 -1.38 -3.26
N VAL A 73 4.95 -0.17 -2.99
CA VAL A 73 5.88 0.56 -3.87
C VAL A 73 7.15 -0.23 -4.10
N LEU A 74 7.81 -0.68 -3.03
CA LEU A 74 9.00 -1.51 -3.14
C LEU A 74 8.70 -2.81 -3.89
N TYR A 75 7.56 -3.45 -3.62
CA TYR A 75 7.14 -4.66 -4.32
C TYR A 75 6.99 -4.44 -5.82
N LEU A 76 6.32 -3.39 -6.27
CA LEU A 76 6.19 -3.10 -7.71
C LEU A 76 7.54 -2.80 -8.36
N ALA A 77 8.46 -2.17 -7.64
CA ALA A 77 9.84 -1.93 -8.10
C ALA A 77 10.61 -3.23 -8.42
N THR A 78 10.14 -4.38 -7.93
CA THR A 78 10.75 -5.69 -8.20
C THR A 78 10.30 -6.32 -9.52
N PHE A 79 9.49 -5.63 -10.33
CA PHE A 79 9.06 -6.08 -11.65
C PHE A 79 9.65 -5.19 -12.76
N PRO A 80 10.99 -5.23 -12.96
CA PRO A 80 11.65 -4.57 -14.06
C PRO A 80 11.40 -5.36 -15.35
N ASP A 81 10.43 -4.95 -16.15
CA ASP A 81 10.29 -5.48 -17.49
C ASP A 81 10.26 -4.37 -18.53
N LYS A 82 10.99 -4.59 -19.63
CA LYS A 82 11.09 -3.65 -20.75
C LYS A 82 9.74 -3.24 -21.32
N GLU A 83 8.74 -4.12 -21.14
CA GLU A 83 7.38 -3.95 -21.64
C GLU A 83 6.38 -3.52 -20.55
N LYS A 84 6.80 -3.36 -19.29
CA LYS A 84 5.97 -2.96 -18.12
C LYS A 84 4.76 -3.86 -17.82
N VAL A 85 4.60 -4.99 -18.50
CA VAL A 85 3.48 -5.93 -18.38
C VAL A 85 3.44 -6.55 -16.99
N GLY A 86 4.59 -6.94 -16.46
CA GLY A 86 4.71 -7.54 -15.13
C GLY A 86 4.26 -6.60 -14.02
N ALA A 87 4.80 -5.38 -14.02
CA ALA A 87 4.45 -4.35 -13.05
C ALA A 87 2.96 -3.97 -13.13
N LEU A 88 2.42 -3.82 -14.34
CA LEU A 88 0.99 -3.50 -14.55
C LEU A 88 0.08 -4.62 -14.04
N ASN A 89 0.40 -5.88 -14.30
CA ASN A 89 -0.39 -7.01 -13.83
C ASN A 89 -0.42 -7.10 -12.29
N GLU A 90 0.72 -6.81 -11.64
CA GLU A 90 0.77 -6.79 -10.18
C GLU A 90 0.08 -5.57 -9.58
N LEU A 91 0.15 -4.41 -10.24
CA LEU A 91 -0.66 -3.24 -9.88
C LEU A 91 -2.16 -3.57 -9.94
N ASN A 92 -2.60 -4.21 -11.02
CA ASN A 92 -3.98 -4.67 -11.19
C ASN A 92 -4.39 -5.64 -10.07
N ILE A 93 -3.49 -6.52 -9.62
CA ILE A 93 -3.78 -7.40 -8.48
C ILE A 93 -3.94 -6.58 -7.18
N LEU A 94 -3.08 -5.60 -6.92
CA LEU A 94 -3.20 -4.73 -5.75
C LEU A 94 -4.50 -3.90 -5.78
N GLN A 95 -4.93 -3.41 -6.94
CA GLN A 95 -6.19 -2.68 -7.10
C GLN A 95 -7.41 -3.60 -6.99
N LYS A 96 -7.31 -4.84 -7.50
CA LYS A 96 -8.37 -5.83 -7.36
C LYS A 96 -8.74 -6.11 -5.92
N ASP A 97 -7.75 -6.12 -5.02
CA ASP A 97 -7.99 -6.31 -3.60
C ASP A 97 -8.91 -5.22 -3.02
N TYR A 98 -8.73 -3.96 -3.44
CA TYR A 98 -9.60 -2.85 -3.10
C TYR A 98 -11.00 -2.99 -3.72
N VAL A 99 -11.07 -3.24 -5.03
CA VAL A 99 -12.34 -3.42 -5.74
C VAL A 99 -13.16 -4.56 -5.15
N LYS A 100 -12.52 -5.69 -4.81
CA LYS A 100 -13.16 -6.81 -4.13
C LYS A 100 -13.75 -6.39 -2.79
N SER A 101 -13.02 -5.62 -1.99
CA SER A 101 -13.52 -5.13 -0.70
C SER A 101 -14.76 -4.24 -0.85
N ILE A 102 -14.81 -3.37 -1.87
CA ILE A 102 -16.00 -2.54 -2.14
C ILE A 102 -17.18 -3.41 -2.57
N LEU A 103 -16.94 -4.36 -3.48
CA LEU A 103 -17.98 -5.28 -3.96
C LEU A 103 -18.56 -6.13 -2.82
N ASP A 104 -17.70 -6.63 -1.92
CA ASP A 104 -18.14 -7.40 -0.77
C ASP A 104 -18.93 -6.52 0.23
N PHE A 105 -18.50 -5.28 0.47
CA PHE A 105 -19.26 -4.31 1.27
C PHE A 105 -20.64 -4.01 0.67
N GLY A 106 -20.71 -3.72 -0.63
CA GLY A 106 -21.97 -3.42 -1.32
C GLY A 106 -22.94 -4.60 -1.33
N LYS A 107 -22.45 -5.84 -1.43
CA LYS A 107 -23.27 -7.04 -1.31
C LYS A 107 -23.88 -7.20 0.08
N GLU A 108 -23.07 -7.00 1.13
CA GLU A 108 -23.56 -7.10 2.51
C GLU A 108 -24.55 -5.97 2.83
N GLU A 109 -24.28 -4.75 2.36
CA GLU A 109 -25.22 -3.62 2.50
C GLU A 109 -26.56 -3.91 1.84
N LEU A 110 -26.56 -4.47 0.62
CA LEU A 110 -27.77 -4.94 -0.07
C LEU A 110 -28.52 -6.00 0.73
N ALA A 111 -27.82 -7.05 1.19
CA ALA A 111 -28.41 -8.13 1.95
C ALA A 111 -29.04 -7.64 3.27
N LEU A 112 -28.38 -6.69 3.95
CA LEU A 112 -28.91 -6.05 5.16
C LEU A 112 -30.14 -5.19 4.84
N ASN A 113 -30.13 -4.44 3.74
CA ASN A 113 -31.27 -3.65 3.30
C ASN A 113 -32.49 -4.51 2.97
N GLU A 114 -32.31 -5.59 2.22
CA GLU A 114 -33.38 -6.53 1.90
C GLU A 114 -33.97 -7.20 3.16
N LYS A 115 -33.11 -7.51 4.14
CA LYS A 115 -33.51 -8.22 5.36
C LYS A 115 -34.16 -7.33 6.42
N TYR A 116 -33.69 -6.09 6.57
CA TYR A 116 -34.07 -5.23 7.71
C TYR A 116 -34.77 -3.93 7.31
N PHE A 117 -34.66 -3.49 6.05
CA PHE A 117 -35.14 -2.19 5.58
C PHE A 117 -36.05 -2.37 4.35
N SER A 118 -37.24 -2.89 4.58
CA SER A 118 -38.20 -3.38 3.56
C SER A 118 -38.73 -2.37 2.53
N ASN A 119 -38.33 -1.08 2.57
CA ASN A 119 -38.95 -0.01 1.77
C ASN A 119 -37.99 0.99 1.10
N ARG A 120 -36.78 0.58 0.67
CA ARG A 120 -35.89 1.47 -0.12
C ARG A 120 -35.50 0.87 -1.47
N VAL A 121 -36.44 0.88 -2.43
CA VAL A 121 -36.17 0.54 -3.84
C VAL A 121 -35.00 1.37 -4.39
N GLU A 122 -34.87 2.64 -3.98
CA GLU A 122 -33.75 3.52 -4.35
C GLU A 122 -32.36 3.05 -3.87
N SER A 123 -32.25 2.32 -2.75
CA SER A 123 -30.93 1.84 -2.28
C SER A 123 -30.44 0.65 -3.10
N ILE A 124 -31.36 -0.21 -3.55
CA ILE A 124 -31.03 -1.39 -4.37
C ILE A 124 -30.55 -0.98 -5.77
N GLU A 125 -31.17 0.05 -6.38
CA GLU A 125 -30.75 0.57 -7.68
C GLU A 125 -29.39 1.29 -7.60
N LYS A 126 -29.12 2.08 -6.55
CA LYS A 126 -27.82 2.72 -6.33
C LYS A 126 -26.68 1.73 -6.14
N SER A 127 -26.89 0.65 -5.37
CA SER A 127 -25.84 -0.36 -5.17
C SER A 127 -25.54 -1.18 -6.43
N LYS A 128 -26.50 -1.37 -7.34
CA LYS A 128 -26.24 -1.99 -8.67
C LYS A 128 -25.41 -1.09 -9.57
N PHE A 129 -25.66 0.23 -9.53
CA PHE A 129 -24.93 1.24 -10.29
C PHE A 129 -23.41 1.21 -9.98
N HIS A 130 -23.04 0.96 -8.72
CA HIS A 130 -21.64 0.89 -8.31
C HIS A 130 -20.83 -0.26 -8.91
N ILE A 131 -21.45 -1.36 -9.33
CA ILE A 131 -20.71 -2.46 -9.98
C ILE A 131 -20.34 -2.08 -11.43
N GLU A 132 -21.23 -1.39 -12.13
CA GLU A 132 -20.97 -0.91 -13.49
C GLU A 132 -19.94 0.22 -13.50
N ASP A 133 -20.00 1.15 -12.54
CA ASP A 133 -18.98 2.19 -12.35
C ASP A 133 -17.60 1.57 -12.10
N LEU A 134 -17.50 0.60 -11.18
CA LEU A 134 -16.24 -0.09 -10.90
C LEU A 134 -15.70 -0.86 -12.11
N HIS A 135 -16.58 -1.42 -12.94
CA HIS A 135 -16.18 -2.05 -14.19
C HIS A 135 -15.63 -1.02 -15.18
N ASN A 136 -16.25 0.15 -15.28
CA ASN A 136 -15.81 1.22 -16.18
C ASN A 136 -14.48 1.83 -15.73
N ASP A 137 -14.26 1.93 -14.42
CA ASP A 137 -13.02 2.45 -13.82
C ASP A 137 -11.87 1.45 -13.87
N TYR A 138 -12.16 0.15 -13.79
CA TYR A 138 -11.15 -0.93 -13.72
C TYR A 138 -11.45 -2.11 -14.67
N PRO A 139 -11.65 -1.88 -15.98
CA PRO A 139 -12.12 -2.90 -16.92
C PRO A 139 -11.17 -4.10 -17.01
N GLU A 140 -9.87 -3.89 -16.83
CA GLU A 140 -8.83 -4.92 -16.84
C GLU A 140 -8.99 -5.95 -15.73
N LEU A 141 -9.69 -5.64 -14.64
CA LEU A 141 -9.91 -6.54 -13.50
C LEU A 141 -11.07 -7.51 -13.72
N PHE A 142 -11.95 -7.24 -14.67
CA PHE A 142 -13.17 -8.00 -14.86
C PHE A 142 -13.11 -8.91 -16.09
N LYS A 143 -13.87 -10.00 -16.03
CA LYS A 143 -14.19 -10.89 -17.13
C LYS A 143 -15.70 -11.05 -17.22
N LYS A 144 -16.21 -11.27 -18.44
CA LYS A 144 -17.62 -11.57 -18.67
C LYS A 144 -17.85 -13.07 -18.49
N VAL A 145 -18.74 -13.44 -17.58
CA VAL A 145 -19.18 -14.82 -17.33
C VAL A 145 -20.70 -14.80 -17.29
N ASP A 146 -21.36 -15.53 -18.19
CA ASP A 146 -22.83 -15.64 -18.27
C ASP A 146 -23.55 -14.28 -18.25
N ASN A 147 -23.07 -13.33 -19.07
CA ASN A 147 -23.56 -11.95 -19.14
C ASN A 147 -23.38 -11.09 -17.88
N ARG A 148 -22.55 -11.53 -16.93
CA ARG A 148 -22.20 -10.77 -15.72
C ARG A 148 -20.70 -10.50 -15.64
N TYR A 149 -20.34 -9.42 -14.96
CA TYR A 149 -18.95 -9.10 -14.65
C TYR A 149 -18.49 -9.87 -13.41
N ALA A 150 -17.39 -10.60 -13.54
CA ALA A 150 -16.72 -11.29 -12.45
C ALA A 150 -15.26 -10.87 -12.39
N LEU A 151 -14.69 -10.74 -11.19
CA LEU A 151 -13.27 -10.42 -11.04
C LEU A 151 -12.40 -11.57 -11.57
N LYS A 152 -11.30 -11.21 -12.24
CA LYS A 152 -10.24 -12.13 -12.65
C LYS A 152 -9.49 -12.66 -11.44
N THR A 153 -9.05 -13.91 -11.53
CA THR A 153 -8.13 -14.55 -10.58
C THR A 153 -6.73 -13.92 -10.66
N ASN A 154 -5.91 -14.08 -9.62
CA ASN A 154 -4.51 -13.61 -9.67
C ASN A 154 -3.76 -14.30 -10.81
N SER A 155 -4.02 -15.60 -11.02
CA SER A 155 -3.43 -16.37 -12.12
C SER A 155 -3.84 -15.85 -13.50
N GLU A 156 -5.10 -15.42 -13.68
CA GLU A 156 -5.55 -14.83 -14.93
C GLU A 156 -4.86 -13.49 -15.22
N LEU A 157 -4.68 -12.65 -14.19
CA LEU A 157 -3.97 -11.38 -14.31
C LEU A 157 -2.48 -11.59 -14.62
N ARG A 158 -1.83 -12.59 -14.02
CA ARG A 158 -0.40 -12.93 -14.24
C ARG A 158 -0.13 -13.69 -15.54
N LYS A 159 -1.15 -14.03 -16.34
CA LYS A 159 -1.00 -14.92 -17.49
C LYS A 159 0.00 -14.37 -18.52
N SER A 160 0.00 -13.06 -18.73
CA SER A 160 0.93 -12.37 -19.64
C SER A 160 2.27 -11.99 -19.00
N SER A 161 2.43 -12.15 -17.68
CA SER A 161 3.69 -11.83 -17.01
C SER A 161 4.77 -12.87 -17.35
N PRO A 162 5.98 -12.45 -17.75
CA PRO A 162 7.10 -13.36 -17.99
C PRO A 162 7.46 -14.24 -16.78
N ASP A 163 7.82 -15.50 -17.02
CA ASP A 163 8.13 -16.45 -15.94
C ASP A 163 9.36 -16.05 -15.11
N TYR A 164 10.35 -15.38 -15.71
CA TYR A 164 11.56 -14.94 -15.01
C TYR A 164 11.27 -13.92 -13.89
N LEU A 165 10.11 -13.25 -13.92
CA LEU A 165 9.69 -12.33 -12.87
C LEU A 165 9.26 -13.07 -11.60
N PHE A 166 9.08 -14.40 -11.65
CA PHE A 166 8.66 -15.24 -10.54
C PHE A 166 9.74 -16.29 -10.28
N PRO A 167 10.78 -15.96 -9.50
CA PRO A 167 11.92 -16.85 -9.27
C PRO A 167 11.50 -18.17 -8.60
N GLU A 168 10.38 -18.16 -7.86
CA GLU A 168 9.74 -19.36 -7.35
C GLU A 168 8.53 -19.70 -8.25
N LEU A 169 8.51 -20.91 -8.85
CA LEU A 169 7.44 -21.40 -9.73
C LEU A 169 6.04 -21.36 -9.07
N GLU A 170 6.00 -21.41 -7.74
CA GLU A 170 4.76 -21.32 -6.96
C GLU A 170 4.20 -19.89 -6.93
N ASP A 171 5.04 -18.84 -7.03
CA ASP A 171 4.61 -17.43 -6.94
C ASP A 171 3.63 -17.07 -8.06
N LYS A 172 3.88 -17.58 -9.28
CA LYS A 172 3.00 -17.38 -10.44
C LYS A 172 1.69 -18.15 -10.31
N LYS A 173 1.72 -19.28 -9.60
CA LYS A 173 0.58 -20.19 -9.38
C LYS A 173 -0.13 -19.94 -8.04
N LEU A 174 0.31 -18.98 -7.24
CA LEU A 174 -0.28 -18.70 -5.93
C LEU A 174 -1.79 -18.49 -6.09
N PRO A 175 -2.60 -19.30 -5.38
CA PRO A 175 -4.05 -19.28 -5.55
C PRO A 175 -4.66 -17.95 -5.10
N ASN A 176 -5.89 -17.73 -5.56
CA ASN A 176 -6.68 -16.52 -5.37
C ASN A 176 -6.65 -15.98 -3.94
N GLY A 177 -6.21 -14.73 -3.77
CA GLY A 177 -6.21 -14.05 -2.48
C GLY A 177 -5.44 -12.74 -2.49
N PHE A 178 -5.54 -12.01 -1.39
CA PHE A 178 -4.83 -10.76 -1.17
C PHE A 178 -3.31 -10.95 -1.18
N ILE A 179 -2.57 -10.03 -1.80
CA ILE A 179 -1.10 -10.03 -1.69
C ILE A 179 -0.71 -9.49 -0.31
N SER A 180 -0.51 -10.41 0.63
CA SER A 180 -0.11 -10.05 2.00
C SER A 180 1.22 -9.30 2.06
N GLU A 181 1.38 -8.46 3.08
CA GLU A 181 2.64 -7.76 3.37
C GLU A 181 3.79 -8.75 3.62
N ALA A 182 3.49 -9.93 4.19
CA ALA A 182 4.47 -10.99 4.41
C ALA A 182 5.01 -11.54 3.08
N TYR A 183 4.14 -11.71 2.09
CA TYR A 183 4.54 -12.12 0.75
C TYR A 183 5.37 -11.04 0.06
N ARG A 184 4.92 -9.77 0.10
CA ARG A 184 5.69 -8.63 -0.44
C ARG A 184 7.09 -8.58 0.17
N TYR A 185 7.21 -8.73 1.49
CA TYR A 185 8.48 -8.77 2.19
C TYR A 185 9.35 -9.97 1.79
N LYS A 186 8.78 -11.18 1.67
CA LYS A 186 9.52 -12.38 1.24
C LYS A 186 10.19 -12.14 -0.12
N ARG A 187 9.44 -11.60 -1.08
CA ARG A 187 9.96 -11.27 -2.42
C ARG A 187 11.07 -10.21 -2.36
N LEU A 188 10.88 -9.14 -1.60
CA LEU A 188 11.88 -8.08 -1.43
C LEU A 188 13.19 -8.61 -0.83
N LYS A 189 13.09 -9.54 0.12
CA LYS A 189 14.24 -10.21 0.71
C LYS A 189 14.99 -11.08 -0.30
N LEU A 190 14.28 -11.83 -1.14
CA LEU A 190 14.88 -12.67 -2.20
C LEU A 190 15.67 -11.84 -3.22
N LEU A 191 15.28 -10.59 -3.44
CA LEU A 191 15.90 -9.69 -4.42
C LEU A 191 16.94 -8.73 -3.82
N GLY A 192 17.36 -8.98 -2.58
CA GLY A 192 18.46 -8.23 -1.94
C GLY A 192 18.09 -6.82 -1.45
N SER A 193 16.80 -6.49 -1.37
CA SER A 193 16.31 -5.21 -0.81
C SER A 193 15.95 -5.34 0.67
N ASP A 194 16.83 -5.96 1.47
CA ASP A 194 16.48 -6.49 2.77
C ASP A 194 16.26 -5.44 3.87
N ARG A 195 17.10 -4.41 3.95
CA ARG A 195 17.12 -3.47 5.10
C ARG A 195 15.85 -2.63 5.18
N TYR A 196 15.54 -1.87 4.14
CA TYR A 196 14.40 -0.94 4.15
C TYR A 196 13.06 -1.69 4.07
N ALA A 197 13.02 -2.82 3.35
CA ALA A 197 11.86 -3.70 3.37
C ALA A 197 11.64 -4.31 4.76
N ALA A 198 12.71 -4.70 5.48
CA ALA A 198 12.61 -5.21 6.84
C ALA A 198 12.15 -4.14 7.83
N GLN A 199 12.67 -2.91 7.74
CA GLN A 199 12.22 -1.79 8.57
C GLN A 199 10.72 -1.53 8.36
N ALA A 200 10.28 -1.37 7.12
CA ALA A 200 8.87 -1.15 6.79
C ALA A 200 7.98 -2.30 7.25
N TYR A 201 8.41 -3.55 7.05
CA TYR A 201 7.68 -4.73 7.48
C TYR A 201 7.58 -4.84 9.01
N LEU A 202 8.67 -4.60 9.74
CA LEU A 202 8.67 -4.61 11.21
C LEU A 202 7.77 -3.51 11.78
N ALA A 203 7.84 -2.29 11.23
CA ALA A 203 6.96 -1.19 11.62
C ALA A 203 5.49 -1.50 11.30
N PHE A 204 5.20 -2.03 10.12
CA PHE A 204 3.87 -2.50 9.76
C PHE A 204 3.35 -3.54 10.78
N LYS A 205 4.16 -4.54 11.15
CA LYS A 205 3.77 -5.58 12.13
C LYS A 205 3.58 -5.02 13.53
N TYR A 206 4.38 -4.04 13.93
CA TYR A 206 4.24 -3.36 15.21
C TYR A 206 2.89 -2.66 15.31
N TYR A 207 2.59 -1.78 14.36
CA TYR A 207 1.31 -1.06 14.34
C TYR A 207 0.12 -1.94 13.98
N SER A 208 0.35 -3.11 13.39
CA SER A 208 -0.72 -4.07 13.13
C SER A 208 -1.41 -4.55 14.39
N GLN A 209 -0.69 -4.55 15.52
CA GLN A 209 -1.26 -4.87 16.82
C GLN A 209 -2.40 -3.92 17.22
N PHE A 210 -2.43 -2.70 16.68
CA PHE A 210 -3.42 -1.69 17.06
C PHE A 210 -4.80 -1.91 16.39
N GLN A 211 -4.89 -2.77 15.37
CA GLN A 211 -6.18 -3.11 14.74
C GLN A 211 -6.89 -4.30 15.38
N HIS A 212 -6.17 -5.12 16.16
CA HIS A 212 -6.74 -6.32 16.75
C HIS A 212 -7.20 -6.03 18.18
N ILE A 213 -8.40 -6.47 18.55
CA ILE A 213 -8.82 -6.54 19.94
C ILE A 213 -8.24 -7.83 20.51
N SER A 214 -7.20 -7.72 21.33
CA SER A 214 -6.55 -8.85 21.99
C SER A 214 -5.94 -8.41 23.32
N PRO A 215 -5.79 -9.31 24.29
CA PRO A 215 -5.06 -8.99 25.52
C PRO A 215 -3.62 -8.50 25.26
N SER A 216 -3.01 -8.89 24.14
CA SER A 216 -1.68 -8.43 23.75
C SER A 216 -1.69 -6.99 23.22
N SER A 217 -2.71 -6.59 22.45
CA SER A 217 -2.86 -5.23 21.95
C SER A 217 -3.28 -4.26 23.05
N SER A 218 -4.18 -4.66 23.96
CA SER A 218 -4.48 -3.91 25.19
C SER A 218 -3.21 -3.67 25.99
N ARG A 219 -2.39 -4.71 26.18
CA ARG A 219 -1.08 -4.57 26.84
C ARG A 219 -0.17 -3.59 26.12
N ILE A 220 -0.07 -3.57 24.80
CA ILE A 220 0.78 -2.61 24.07
C ILE A 220 0.26 -1.17 24.16
N LEU A 221 -1.06 -0.99 24.26
CA LEU A 221 -1.69 0.33 24.45
C LEU A 221 -1.56 0.81 25.91
N GLU A 222 -1.59 -0.11 26.87
CA GLU A 222 -1.48 0.17 28.32
C GLU A 222 -0.01 0.28 28.79
N TYR A 223 0.90 -0.54 28.24
CA TYR A 223 2.34 -0.40 28.47
C TYR A 223 2.86 0.79 27.69
N ASN A 224 3.12 1.88 28.42
CA ASN A 224 3.77 3.07 27.88
C ASN A 224 5.28 2.84 27.70
N ASN A 225 5.66 1.91 26.82
CA ASN A 225 7.07 1.72 26.44
C ASN A 225 7.49 2.79 25.43
N LYS A 226 7.63 4.03 25.93
CA LYS A 226 7.99 5.21 25.13
C LYS A 226 9.23 4.98 24.27
N ILE A 227 10.21 4.22 24.76
CA ILE A 227 11.43 3.92 24.02
C ILE A 227 11.11 3.08 22.77
N LEU A 228 10.31 2.03 22.92
CA LEU A 228 9.92 1.18 21.79
C LEU A 228 9.01 1.93 20.82
N ASP A 229 8.06 2.71 21.34
CA ASP A 229 7.16 3.56 20.55
C ASP A 229 7.94 4.55 19.69
N ASN A 230 8.87 5.29 20.29
CA ASN A 230 9.71 6.25 19.58
C ASN A 230 10.59 5.57 18.52
N LYS A 231 11.10 4.36 18.80
CA LYS A 231 11.87 3.60 17.80
C LYS A 231 11.05 3.26 16.56
N PHE A 232 9.83 2.74 16.72
CA PHE A 232 8.97 2.40 15.58
C PHE A 232 8.41 3.62 14.86
N LEU A 233 8.17 4.70 15.60
CA LEU A 233 7.78 5.99 15.04
C LEU A 233 8.88 6.53 14.12
N LEU A 234 10.11 6.67 14.65
CA LEU A 234 11.27 7.12 13.87
C LEU A 234 11.54 6.21 12.67
N MET A 235 11.45 4.89 12.85
CA MET A 235 11.61 3.92 11.76
C MET A 235 10.58 4.14 10.65
N SER A 236 9.32 4.40 10.99
CA SER A 236 8.25 4.64 10.01
C SER A 236 8.42 5.97 9.29
N ILE A 237 8.85 7.00 10.01
CA ILE A 237 9.18 8.30 9.43
C ILE A 237 10.34 8.17 8.44
N GLU A 238 11.41 7.46 8.81
CA GLU A 238 12.55 7.18 7.92
C GLU A 238 12.08 6.47 6.64
N VAL A 239 11.25 5.43 6.78
CA VAL A 239 10.65 4.70 5.67
C VAL A 239 9.81 5.60 4.76
N LEU A 240 8.97 6.46 5.33
CA LEU A 240 8.16 7.44 4.62
C LEU A 240 8.99 8.37 3.75
N ILE A 241 10.02 8.98 4.35
CA ILE A 241 10.94 9.90 3.71
C ILE A 241 11.62 9.23 2.51
N ILE A 242 12.08 8.00 2.69
CA ILE A 242 12.70 7.22 1.63
C ILE A 242 11.67 6.90 0.54
N GLY A 243 10.44 6.56 0.90
CA GLY A 243 9.33 6.34 -0.01
C GLY A 243 9.00 7.56 -0.86
N VAL A 244 8.86 8.74 -0.25
CA VAL A 244 8.61 9.99 -0.98
C VAL A 244 9.76 10.27 -1.96
N ASN A 245 11.01 10.21 -1.51
CA ASN A 245 12.18 10.36 -2.39
C ASN A 245 12.15 9.39 -3.57
N LEU A 246 11.80 8.14 -3.29
CA LEU A 246 11.77 7.07 -4.26
C LEU A 246 10.74 7.33 -5.35
N ILE A 247 9.52 7.68 -4.92
CA ILE A 247 8.39 7.95 -5.79
C ILE A 247 8.64 9.21 -6.62
N LEU A 248 9.13 10.29 -5.99
CA LEU A 248 9.51 11.51 -6.72
C LEU A 248 10.53 11.19 -7.81
N LYS A 249 11.56 10.39 -7.50
CA LYS A 249 12.55 9.98 -8.49
C LYS A 249 11.93 9.19 -9.66
N VAL A 250 10.93 8.34 -9.40
CA VAL A 250 10.18 7.63 -10.45
C VAL A 250 9.39 8.60 -11.32
N ILE A 251 8.75 9.60 -10.71
CA ILE A 251 7.82 10.52 -11.41
C ILE A 251 8.58 11.60 -12.19
N THR A 252 9.60 12.21 -11.59
CA THR A 252 10.27 13.43 -12.10
C THR A 252 11.64 13.17 -12.69
N GLY A 253 12.26 12.02 -12.40
CA GLY A 253 13.66 11.74 -12.74
C GLY A 253 14.69 12.43 -11.83
N ASP A 254 14.29 13.46 -11.06
CA ASP A 254 15.13 14.23 -10.15
C ASP A 254 14.63 14.11 -8.70
N GLY A 255 15.49 13.59 -7.82
CA GLY A 255 15.20 13.55 -6.39
C GLY A 255 15.50 14.90 -5.73
N SER A 256 14.48 15.71 -5.43
CA SER A 256 14.65 16.98 -4.70
C SER A 256 14.93 16.71 -3.21
N LYS A 257 16.18 16.40 -2.89
CA LYS A 257 16.68 16.09 -1.55
C LYS A 257 16.35 17.17 -0.48
N ARG A 258 16.14 18.41 -0.90
CA ARG A 258 16.09 19.60 -0.03
C ARG A 258 14.79 19.75 0.78
N GLU A 259 13.62 19.49 0.18
CA GLU A 259 12.33 19.65 0.87
C GLU A 259 12.12 18.55 1.91
N ILE A 260 12.62 17.37 1.60
CA ILE A 260 12.55 16.21 2.47
C ILE A 260 13.43 16.43 3.70
N ASP A 261 14.67 16.89 3.55
CA ASP A 261 15.56 17.22 4.68
C ASP A 261 14.95 18.26 5.65
N ILE A 262 14.19 19.24 5.13
CA ILE A 262 13.47 20.22 5.95
C ILE A 262 12.38 19.53 6.79
N PHE A 263 11.62 18.63 6.18
CA PHE A 263 10.59 17.85 6.86
C PHE A 263 11.17 16.89 7.90
N ILE A 264 12.28 16.17 7.60
CA ILE A 264 12.99 15.32 8.58
C ILE A 264 13.33 16.12 9.83
N ASN A 265 13.95 17.28 9.64
CA ASN A 265 14.39 18.12 10.74
C ASN A 265 13.23 18.66 11.57
N ARG A 266 12.06 18.88 10.96
CA ARG A 266 10.85 19.28 11.66
C ARG A 266 10.27 18.13 12.49
N ILE A 267 10.17 16.93 11.91
CA ILE A 267 9.67 15.75 12.64
C ILE A 267 10.61 15.32 13.76
N ILE A 268 11.93 15.32 13.55
CA ILE A 268 12.91 15.01 14.62
C ILE A 268 12.72 15.95 15.82
N LYS A 269 12.41 17.23 15.60
CA LYS A 269 12.08 18.19 16.69
C LYS A 269 10.73 17.92 17.35
N LEU A 270 9.81 17.25 16.66
CA LEU A 270 8.51 16.87 17.21
C LEU A 270 8.57 15.55 17.98
N VAL A 271 9.50 14.66 17.65
CA VAL A 271 9.68 13.37 18.34
C VAL A 271 10.58 13.50 19.58
N ASN A 272 11.57 14.40 19.54
CA ASN A 272 12.40 14.77 20.70
C ASN A 272 11.71 15.83 21.58
#